data_AF-A0A7C7JUF9-F1
#
_entry.id   AF-A0A7C7JUF9-F1
#
_cell.length_a   1.000
_cell.length_b   1.000
_cell.length_c   1.000
_cell.angle_alpha   90.00
_cell.angle_beta   90.00
_cell.angle_gamma   90.00
#
_symmetry.space_group_name_H-M   'P 1'
#
loop_
_entity.id
_entity.type
_entity.pdbx_description
1 polymer ?
#
loop_
_entity_poly.entity_id
_entity_poly.type
_entity_poly.pdbx_seq_one_letter_code
_entity_poly.pdbx_strand_id
1 'polypeptide(L)'
;MTAERHTVLTVSAVLLMWAAFPVSSQVRNELKILAADGSEELVGLDVEYGFAAIPLTLFERLGWSTTEVGDLVVLSGPEEIEVRLGNGTPFFRWNNQILQFVDLPYRTAGETRIPLQLLTDFLPRRLPALYAFNGPDFTLQAADPSDWRGDGVSEEVQVELGGGVVSSDTLLPPDSDVTLHAAPSERSGPDLVAVPPEEKRRIVVIDAGHGGGDPGALGPRGLREKDVTLAVAGIMEDLLSREEEVDVYLTRREDIFVPLWERGELATRWKGESPGVFISVHANSAPDRRSVRGFETYFLSEARTEHERRVEAIENAPLRVQGQSIDPDSDPELAFILRDLSNSDHQRWSSELAEIVQQEMSLFHPGPDRGVKQGMLAVLTNALMPSVLVEVGFLSNEDEGPLLGQDQFQDETARAVARAVMHFFDRYPPGTGG
;
A
#
# COMPACT_ATOMS: atom_id res chain seq x y z
N MET A 1 -4.52 -77.00 -33.32
CA MET A 1 -4.31 -76.94 -31.86
C MET A 1 -2.88 -76.47 -31.68
N THR A 2 -2.53 -75.31 -31.14
CA THR A 2 -3.20 -74.26 -30.36
C THR A 2 -2.34 -73.00 -30.57
N ALA A 3 -2.97 -71.87 -30.90
CA ALA A 3 -2.30 -70.58 -31.03
C ALA A 3 -2.31 -69.88 -29.68
N GLU A 4 -1.13 -69.60 -29.10
CA GLU A 4 -0.99 -68.74 -27.93
C GLU A 4 -0.82 -67.28 -28.38
N ARG A 5 -1.72 -66.42 -27.90
CA ARG A 5 -1.70 -64.97 -28.10
C ARG A 5 -0.88 -64.34 -26.97
N HIS A 6 0.18 -63.63 -27.32
CA HIS A 6 0.83 -62.67 -26.41
C HIS A 6 0.16 -61.30 -26.55
N THR A 7 -0.41 -60.83 -25.45
CA THR A 7 -1.06 -59.53 -25.31
C THR A 7 0.00 -58.45 -25.10
N VAL A 8 0.08 -57.48 -26.01
CA VAL A 8 0.90 -56.28 -25.87
C VAL A 8 0.08 -55.23 -25.12
N LEU A 9 0.53 -54.80 -23.94
CA LEU A 9 -0.01 -53.65 -23.22
C LEU A 9 0.59 -52.36 -23.80
N THR A 10 -0.22 -51.58 -24.50
CA THR A 10 0.06 -50.18 -24.85
C THR A 10 -0.27 -49.28 -23.67
N VAL A 11 0.74 -48.64 -23.08
CA VAL A 11 0.57 -47.56 -22.11
C VAL A 11 0.39 -46.26 -22.89
N SER A 12 -0.84 -45.72 -22.91
CA SER A 12 -1.12 -44.39 -23.46
C SER A 12 -0.69 -43.31 -22.47
N ALA A 13 0.33 -42.53 -22.84
CA ALA A 13 0.68 -41.29 -22.16
C ALA A 13 -0.35 -40.20 -22.53
N VAL A 14 -1.08 -39.70 -21.53
CA VAL A 14 -1.93 -38.52 -21.68
C VAL A 14 -1.07 -37.30 -21.40
N LEU A 15 -0.69 -36.57 -22.46
CA LEU A 15 -0.15 -35.23 -22.38
C LEU A 15 -1.30 -34.26 -22.10
N LEU A 16 -1.40 -33.75 -20.87
CA LEU A 16 -2.26 -32.61 -20.56
C LEU A 16 -1.51 -31.33 -20.97
N MET A 17 -1.74 -30.86 -22.18
CA MET A 17 -1.40 -29.50 -22.59
C MET A 17 -2.29 -28.53 -21.80
N TRP A 18 -1.70 -27.82 -20.84
CA TRP A 18 -2.30 -26.60 -20.33
C TRP A 18 -2.19 -25.53 -21.41
N ALA A 19 -3.31 -25.28 -22.11
CA ALA A 19 -3.46 -24.06 -22.88
C ALA A 19 -3.59 -22.90 -21.87
N ALA A 20 -2.58 -22.04 -21.80
CA ALA A 20 -2.70 -20.76 -21.11
C ALA A 20 -3.77 -19.94 -21.85
N PHE A 21 -4.90 -19.70 -21.18
CA PHE A 21 -5.85 -18.70 -21.64
C PHE A 21 -5.27 -17.32 -21.30
N PRO A 22 -5.02 -16.42 -22.27
CA PRO A 22 -4.76 -15.04 -21.95
C PRO A 22 -6.09 -14.41 -21.52
N VAL A 23 -6.26 -14.17 -20.22
CA VAL A 23 -7.30 -13.23 -19.77
C VAL A 23 -6.75 -11.85 -20.07
N SER A 24 -7.04 -11.36 -21.27
CA SER A 24 -6.97 -9.93 -21.57
C SER A 24 -8.09 -9.26 -20.77
N SER A 25 -7.76 -8.48 -19.74
CA SER A 25 -8.71 -7.53 -19.17
C SER A 25 -8.93 -6.45 -20.23
N GLN A 26 -10.02 -6.54 -20.99
CA GLN A 26 -10.48 -5.40 -21.78
C GLN A 26 -10.74 -4.25 -20.80
N VAL A 27 -9.88 -3.23 -20.81
CA VAL A 27 -10.16 -1.95 -20.19
C VAL A 27 -11.43 -1.43 -20.86
N ARG A 28 -12.54 -1.39 -20.12
CA ARG A 28 -13.75 -0.73 -20.60
C ARG A 28 -13.48 0.77 -20.52
N ASN A 29 -13.57 1.45 -21.66
CA ASN A 29 -13.25 2.88 -21.76
C ASN A 29 -14.44 3.77 -21.41
N GLU A 30 -15.58 3.20 -21.00
CA GLU A 30 -16.81 3.94 -20.75
C GLU A 30 -17.51 3.37 -19.51
N LEU A 31 -18.01 4.25 -18.64
CA LEU A 31 -18.93 3.97 -17.54
C LEU A 31 -20.36 4.22 -18.01
N LYS A 32 -21.25 3.25 -17.80
CA LYS A 32 -22.68 3.45 -18.01
C LYS A 32 -23.32 4.01 -16.75
N ILE A 33 -24.04 5.13 -16.86
CA ILE A 33 -24.83 5.69 -15.76
C ILE A 33 -26.30 5.49 -16.07
N LEU A 34 -27.01 4.80 -15.17
CA LEU A 34 -28.46 4.60 -15.23
C LEU A 34 -29.12 5.56 -14.25
N ALA A 35 -29.90 6.51 -14.77
CA ALA A 35 -30.67 7.44 -13.95
C ALA A 35 -31.96 6.80 -13.42
N ALA A 36 -32.55 7.41 -12.39
CA ALA A 36 -33.78 6.93 -11.75
C ALA A 36 -34.99 6.85 -12.71
N ASP A 37 -35.02 7.65 -13.77
CA ASP A 37 -36.07 7.63 -14.82
C ASP A 37 -35.86 6.52 -15.88
N GLY A 38 -34.80 5.71 -15.72
CA GLY A 38 -34.43 4.63 -16.63
C GLY A 38 -33.63 5.09 -17.85
N SER A 39 -33.24 6.36 -17.93
CA SER A 39 -32.35 6.84 -18.98
C SER A 39 -30.90 6.38 -18.77
N GLU A 40 -30.19 6.16 -19.87
CA GLU A 40 -28.82 5.65 -19.89
C GLU A 40 -27.88 6.69 -20.50
N GLU A 41 -26.81 7.04 -19.79
CA GLU A 41 -25.70 7.88 -20.27
C GLU A 41 -24.42 7.05 -20.31
N LEU A 42 -23.65 7.16 -21.39
CA LEU A 42 -22.29 6.61 -21.45
C LEU A 42 -21.29 7.74 -21.18
N VAL A 43 -20.42 7.52 -20.20
CA VAL A 43 -19.39 8.47 -19.80
C VAL A 43 -18.03 7.89 -20.16
N GLY A 44 -17.30 8.57 -21.05
CA GLY A 44 -15.91 8.22 -21.36
C GLY A 44 -15.00 8.33 -20.15
N LEU A 45 -14.14 7.34 -19.98
CA LEU A 45 -13.11 7.29 -18.94
C LEU A 45 -11.81 7.83 -19.49
N ASP A 46 -11.14 8.63 -18.68
CA ASP A 46 -9.76 9.02 -18.91
C ASP A 46 -8.84 7.95 -18.32
N VAL A 47 -7.89 7.44 -19.11
CA VAL A 47 -6.92 6.41 -18.71
C VAL A 47 -5.48 6.87 -18.95
N GLU A 48 -5.24 8.18 -19.03
CA GLU A 48 -3.93 8.78 -19.34
C GLU A 48 -2.81 8.27 -18.43
N TYR A 49 -3.10 8.02 -17.15
CA TYR A 49 -2.13 7.54 -16.15
C TYR A 49 -2.27 6.04 -15.82
N GLY A 50 -2.89 5.25 -16.71
CA GLY A 50 -3.00 3.80 -16.55
C GLY A 50 -4.14 3.31 -15.64
N PHE A 51 -4.95 4.23 -15.10
CA PHE A 51 -6.15 3.94 -14.32
C PHE A 51 -7.33 4.79 -14.80
N ALA A 52 -8.55 4.32 -14.58
CA ALA A 52 -9.76 5.02 -15.00
C ALA A 52 -10.08 6.22 -14.08
N ALA A 53 -10.27 7.38 -14.69
CA ALA A 53 -10.68 8.61 -14.03
C ALA A 53 -11.81 9.29 -14.81
N ILE A 54 -12.52 10.17 -14.12
CA ILE A 54 -13.68 10.89 -14.64
C ILE A 54 -13.51 12.40 -14.46
N PRO A 55 -14.12 13.23 -15.31
CA PRO A 55 -14.12 14.67 -15.09
C PRO A 55 -14.85 15.04 -13.80
N LEU A 56 -14.31 16.01 -13.05
CA LEU A 56 -14.96 16.58 -11.86
C LEU A 56 -16.40 17.06 -12.15
N THR A 57 -16.66 17.57 -13.36
CA THR A 57 -17.99 18.05 -13.80
C THR A 57 -19.06 16.96 -13.85
N LEU A 58 -18.68 15.67 -13.83
CA LEU A 58 -19.65 14.60 -13.70
C LEU A 58 -20.36 14.64 -12.34
N PHE A 59 -19.68 15.02 -11.27
CA PHE A 59 -20.28 15.10 -9.94
C PHE A 59 -21.36 16.17 -9.86
N GLU A 60 -21.21 17.28 -10.58
CA GLU A 60 -22.24 18.32 -10.68
C GLU A 60 -23.54 17.78 -11.30
N ARG A 61 -23.41 16.92 -12.31
CA ARG A 61 -24.55 16.21 -12.94
C ARG A 61 -25.19 15.20 -11.99
N LEU A 62 -24.38 14.52 -11.17
CA LEU A 62 -24.83 13.59 -10.15
C LEU A 62 -25.40 14.27 -8.90
N GLY A 63 -25.48 15.60 -8.88
CA GLY A 63 -26.13 16.36 -7.81
C GLY A 63 -25.19 17.08 -6.85
N TRP A 64 -23.89 16.86 -6.93
CA TRP A 64 -22.93 17.48 -6.01
C TRP A 64 -22.67 18.93 -6.38
N SER A 65 -22.24 19.74 -5.42
CA SER A 65 -21.65 21.05 -5.68
C SER A 65 -20.13 20.92 -5.64
N THR A 66 -19.43 21.38 -6.66
CA THR A 66 -17.96 21.30 -6.71
C THR A 66 -17.32 22.68 -6.61
N THR A 67 -16.31 22.81 -5.76
CA THR A 67 -15.48 24.01 -5.64
C THR A 67 -14.02 23.63 -5.78
N GLU A 68 -13.27 24.40 -6.56
CA GLU A 68 -11.85 24.17 -6.79
C GLU A 68 -11.05 25.43 -6.44
N VAL A 69 -10.08 25.31 -5.53
CA VAL A 69 -9.20 26.41 -5.09
C VAL A 69 -7.76 25.90 -5.05
N GLY A 70 -6.98 26.24 -6.07
CA GLY A 70 -5.62 25.73 -6.23
C GLY A 70 -5.64 24.22 -6.48
N ASP A 71 -4.97 23.46 -5.61
CA ASP A 71 -4.96 21.99 -5.65
C ASP A 71 -6.06 21.36 -4.80
N LEU A 72 -6.86 22.14 -4.08
CA LEU A 72 -7.96 21.62 -3.27
C LEU A 72 -9.26 21.57 -4.08
N VAL A 73 -9.88 20.39 -4.11
CA VAL A 73 -11.23 20.15 -4.63
C VAL A 73 -12.15 19.84 -3.46
N VAL A 74 -13.31 20.48 -3.41
CA VAL A 74 -14.35 20.22 -2.42
C VAL A 74 -15.62 19.82 -3.17
N LEU A 75 -16.14 18.64 -2.88
CA LEU A 75 -17.49 18.24 -3.28
C LEU A 75 -18.41 18.31 -2.07
N SER A 76 -19.51 19.03 -2.18
CA SER A 76 -20.56 19.09 -1.17
C SER A 76 -21.80 18.38 -1.71
N GLY A 77 -22.26 17.37 -0.98
CA GLY A 77 -23.29 16.43 -1.39
C GLY A 77 -24.47 16.36 -0.43
N PRO A 78 -25.25 15.27 -0.47
CA PRO A 78 -26.40 15.06 0.39
C PRO A 78 -26.00 15.02 1.87
N GLU A 79 -26.94 15.30 2.78
CA GLU A 79 -26.77 15.10 4.23
C GLU A 79 -25.55 15.81 4.85
N GLU A 80 -25.24 17.03 4.39
CA GLU A 80 -24.05 17.80 4.80
C GLU A 80 -22.71 17.10 4.52
N ILE A 81 -22.70 16.11 3.61
CA ILE A 81 -21.48 15.41 3.25
C ILE A 81 -20.55 16.34 2.47
N GLU A 82 -19.31 16.37 2.91
CA GLU A 82 -18.23 17.13 2.31
C GLU A 82 -17.06 16.20 2.00
N VAL A 83 -16.67 16.14 0.72
CA VAL A 83 -15.51 15.39 0.25
C VAL A 83 -14.42 16.37 -0.16
N ARG A 84 -13.29 16.39 0.54
CA ARG A 84 -12.14 17.25 0.25
C ARG A 84 -11.00 16.43 -0.32
N LEU A 85 -10.61 16.71 -1.54
CA LEU A 85 -9.57 16.00 -2.27
C LEU A 85 -8.44 16.97 -2.59
N GLY A 86 -7.19 16.51 -2.50
CA GLY A 86 -6.08 17.26 -3.07
C GLY A 86 -5.71 16.68 -4.44
N ASN A 87 -5.42 17.55 -5.40
CA ASN A 87 -4.81 17.16 -6.66
C ASN A 87 -3.39 16.60 -6.39
N GLY A 88 -3.05 15.44 -6.96
CA GLY A 88 -1.77 14.78 -6.76
C GLY A 88 -1.59 14.07 -5.40
N THR A 89 -2.65 13.93 -4.60
CA THR A 89 -2.64 13.13 -3.36
C THR A 89 -3.71 12.06 -3.41
N PRO A 90 -3.40 10.80 -3.03
CA PRO A 90 -4.42 9.75 -2.99
C PRO A 90 -5.35 9.95 -1.79
N PHE A 91 -4.93 10.73 -0.79
CA PHE A 91 -5.69 10.99 0.41
C PHE A 91 -6.75 12.06 0.20
N PHE A 92 -7.93 11.80 0.75
CA PHE A 92 -9.04 12.74 0.76
C PHE A 92 -9.81 12.65 2.08
N ARG A 93 -10.53 13.71 2.44
CA ARG A 93 -11.44 13.68 3.58
C ARG A 93 -12.85 13.47 3.10
N TRP A 94 -13.58 12.58 3.78
CA TRP A 94 -15.02 12.50 3.72
C TRP A 94 -15.54 12.90 5.11
N ASN A 95 -16.11 14.10 5.21
CA ASN A 95 -16.37 14.79 6.46
C ASN A 95 -15.10 14.83 7.33
N ASN A 96 -15.17 14.24 8.52
CA ASN A 96 -14.06 14.21 9.47
C ASN A 96 -13.11 13.02 9.25
N GLN A 97 -13.44 12.07 8.38
CA GLN A 97 -12.66 10.86 8.14
C GLN A 97 -11.67 11.08 6.98
N ILE A 98 -10.41 10.68 7.17
CA ILE A 98 -9.42 10.60 6.09
C ILE A 98 -9.54 9.23 5.43
N LEU A 99 -9.57 9.21 4.11
CA LEU A 99 -9.62 8.06 3.24
C LEU A 99 -8.55 8.17 2.16
N GLN A 100 -8.36 7.08 1.43
CA GLN A 100 -7.35 6.99 0.40
C GLN A 100 -7.92 6.30 -0.85
N PHE A 101 -7.64 6.88 -2.01
CA PHE A 101 -7.75 6.20 -3.29
C PHE A 101 -6.53 5.33 -3.57
N VAL A 102 -6.72 4.26 -4.34
CA VAL A 102 -5.60 3.53 -4.95
C VAL A 102 -4.82 4.44 -5.90
N ASP A 103 -5.55 5.26 -6.66
CA ASP A 103 -5.01 6.14 -7.69
C ASP A 103 -5.13 7.63 -7.32
N LEU A 104 -4.45 8.51 -8.05
CA LEU A 104 -4.40 9.94 -7.71
C LEU A 104 -5.44 10.74 -8.47
N PRO A 105 -6.12 11.72 -7.84
CA PRO A 105 -6.69 12.85 -8.58
C PRO A 105 -5.57 13.58 -9.31
N TYR A 106 -5.81 13.93 -10.57
CA TYR A 106 -4.82 14.64 -11.40
C TYR A 106 -5.51 15.72 -12.23
N ARG A 107 -4.71 16.63 -12.78
CA ARG A 107 -5.19 17.66 -13.69
C ARG A 107 -4.55 17.47 -15.05
N THR A 108 -5.39 17.32 -16.07
CA THR A 108 -4.96 17.24 -17.48
C THR A 108 -5.78 18.22 -18.32
N ALA A 109 -5.14 18.90 -19.27
CA ALA A 109 -5.78 19.90 -20.14
C ALA A 109 -6.62 20.98 -19.41
N GLY A 110 -6.28 21.30 -18.15
CA GLY A 110 -7.00 22.27 -17.32
C GLY A 110 -8.23 21.71 -16.57
N GLU A 111 -8.60 20.45 -16.84
CA GLU A 111 -9.70 19.75 -16.16
C GLU A 111 -9.16 18.85 -15.06
N THR A 112 -9.85 18.87 -13.91
CA THR A 112 -9.55 17.94 -12.82
C THR A 112 -10.22 16.60 -13.07
N ARG A 113 -9.41 15.55 -12.97
CA ARG A 113 -9.79 14.14 -13.12
C ARG A 113 -9.79 13.49 -11.74
N ILE A 114 -10.91 12.86 -11.40
CA ILE A 114 -11.08 12.15 -10.14
C ILE A 114 -11.01 10.65 -10.42
N PRO A 115 -10.29 9.85 -9.61
CA PRO A 115 -10.29 8.40 -9.76
C PRO A 115 -11.71 7.86 -9.78
N LEU A 116 -11.99 6.99 -10.76
CA LEU A 116 -13.31 6.37 -10.92
C LEU A 116 -13.76 5.66 -9.64
N GLN A 117 -12.81 5.23 -8.82
CA GLN A 117 -13.00 4.63 -7.51
C GLN A 117 -13.97 5.42 -6.62
N LEU A 118 -13.99 6.76 -6.69
CA LEU A 118 -14.95 7.55 -5.91
C LEU A 118 -16.40 7.14 -6.24
N LEU A 119 -16.71 6.89 -7.52
CA LEU A 119 -18.04 6.46 -7.97
C LEU A 119 -18.31 4.97 -7.80
N THR A 120 -17.30 4.10 -7.96
CA THR A 120 -17.53 2.64 -7.99
C THR A 120 -17.47 2.00 -6.61
N ASP A 121 -16.69 2.59 -5.70
CA ASP A 121 -16.39 1.98 -4.41
C ASP A 121 -16.94 2.82 -3.27
N PHE A 122 -16.66 4.13 -3.26
CA PHE A 122 -16.98 4.98 -2.13
C PHE A 122 -18.44 5.43 -2.12
N LEU A 123 -18.95 5.99 -3.21
CA LEU A 123 -20.36 6.42 -3.27
C LEU A 123 -21.33 5.26 -2.99
N PRO A 124 -21.22 4.06 -3.60
CA PRO A 124 -22.18 2.99 -3.36
C PRO A 124 -22.09 2.40 -1.96
N ARG A 125 -20.91 2.39 -1.32
CA ARG A 125 -20.76 1.89 0.06
C ARG A 125 -21.26 2.89 1.10
N ARG A 126 -21.06 4.19 0.86
CA ARG A 126 -21.36 5.24 1.85
C ARG A 126 -22.72 5.87 1.68
N LEU A 127 -23.23 5.84 0.45
CA LEU A 127 -24.53 6.35 0.06
C LEU A 127 -25.31 5.27 -0.72
N PRO A 128 -25.52 4.07 -0.13
CA PRO A 128 -26.15 2.95 -0.83
C PRO A 128 -27.61 3.21 -1.23
N ALA A 129 -28.28 4.16 -0.57
CA ALA A 129 -29.62 4.60 -0.95
C ALA A 129 -29.63 5.45 -2.24
N LEU A 130 -28.49 6.03 -2.62
CA LEU A 130 -28.37 6.95 -3.75
C LEU A 130 -27.57 6.36 -4.91
N TYR A 131 -26.65 5.44 -4.63
CA TYR A 131 -25.75 4.89 -5.64
C TYR A 131 -25.60 3.38 -5.49
N ALA A 132 -25.61 2.67 -6.62
CA ALA A 132 -25.29 1.26 -6.69
C ALA A 132 -24.40 0.99 -7.92
N PHE A 133 -23.31 0.24 -7.74
CA PHE A 133 -22.41 -0.09 -8.85
C PHE A 133 -22.47 -1.59 -9.16
N ASN A 134 -22.73 -1.93 -10.42
CA ASN A 134 -22.66 -3.28 -10.96
C ASN A 134 -21.35 -3.42 -11.75
N GLY A 135 -20.37 -4.11 -11.15
CA GLY A 135 -19.06 -4.35 -11.76
C GLY A 135 -19.10 -5.14 -13.07
N PRO A 136 -19.80 -6.29 -13.16
CA PRO A 136 -19.93 -7.06 -14.41
C PRO A 136 -20.46 -6.25 -15.60
N ASP A 137 -21.44 -5.38 -15.35
CA ASP A 137 -22.05 -4.54 -16.38
C ASP A 137 -21.40 -3.15 -16.47
N PHE A 138 -20.44 -2.86 -15.60
CA PHE A 138 -19.73 -1.58 -15.48
C PHE A 138 -20.70 -0.39 -15.50
N THR A 139 -21.76 -0.54 -14.70
CA THR A 139 -22.91 0.37 -14.66
C THR A 139 -23.08 0.94 -13.25
N LEU A 140 -23.16 2.26 -13.16
CA LEU A 140 -23.53 3.00 -11.95
C LEU A 140 -25.01 3.39 -12.04
N GLN A 141 -25.82 2.89 -11.12
CA GLN A 141 -27.17 3.40 -10.90
C GLN A 141 -27.09 4.57 -9.92
N ALA A 142 -27.70 5.70 -10.28
CA ALA A 142 -27.72 6.92 -9.47
C ALA A 142 -29.16 7.43 -9.26
N ALA A 143 -29.48 7.83 -8.03
CA ALA A 143 -30.74 8.48 -7.68
C ALA A 143 -30.88 9.86 -8.33
N ASP A 144 -32.13 10.36 -8.40
CA ASP A 144 -32.37 11.70 -8.95
C ASP A 144 -31.79 12.76 -7.99
N PRO A 145 -30.93 13.68 -8.45
CA PRO A 145 -30.39 14.75 -7.61
C PRO A 145 -31.46 15.60 -6.91
N SER A 146 -32.67 15.70 -7.47
CA SER A 146 -33.78 16.44 -6.86
C SER A 146 -34.31 15.78 -5.58
N ASP A 147 -34.04 14.49 -5.35
CA ASP A 147 -34.49 13.75 -4.17
C ASP A 147 -33.75 14.16 -2.88
N TRP A 148 -32.56 14.75 -3.01
CA TRP A 148 -31.71 15.06 -1.85
C TRP A 148 -31.09 16.46 -1.86
N ARG A 149 -31.26 17.23 -2.94
CA ARG A 149 -30.85 18.65 -3.00
C ARG A 149 -31.75 19.61 -2.19
N GLY A 150 -32.73 19.11 -1.42
CA GLY A 150 -33.63 19.92 -0.58
C GLY A 150 -33.54 19.56 0.93
N ASP A 151 -33.88 20.52 1.81
CA ASP A 151 -33.70 20.52 3.28
C ASP A 151 -34.45 19.43 4.09
N GLY A 152 -34.65 18.22 3.57
CA GLY A 152 -35.30 17.14 4.30
C GLY A 152 -34.98 15.77 3.72
N VAL A 153 -34.18 15.00 4.46
CA VAL A 153 -33.99 13.56 4.21
C VAL A 153 -35.32 12.87 4.51
N SER A 154 -35.99 12.34 3.49
CA SER A 154 -37.15 11.45 3.64
C SER A 154 -36.76 9.99 3.45
N GLU A 155 -37.30 9.15 4.32
CA GLU A 155 -37.00 7.74 4.57
C GLU A 155 -37.11 6.80 3.36
N GLU A 156 -36.25 5.78 3.41
CA GLU A 156 -36.34 4.44 2.80
C GLU A 156 -36.54 4.32 1.27
N VAL A 157 -35.44 4.03 0.57
CA VAL A 157 -35.49 3.34 -0.73
C VAL A 157 -34.89 1.94 -0.57
N GLN A 158 -35.75 0.92 -0.56
CA GLN A 158 -35.37 -0.49 -0.73
C GLN A 158 -35.42 -0.85 -2.22
N VAL A 159 -34.37 -1.48 -2.74
CA VAL A 159 -34.38 -2.05 -4.10
C VAL A 159 -34.41 -3.58 -4.02
N GLU A 160 -35.50 -4.17 -4.51
CA GLU A 160 -35.66 -5.61 -4.70
C GLU A 160 -34.92 -6.11 -5.95
N LEU A 161 -34.23 -7.24 -5.83
CA LEU A 161 -33.62 -7.95 -6.96
C LEU A 161 -34.62 -8.99 -7.51
N GLY A 162 -35.22 -8.69 -8.66
CA GLY A 162 -36.06 -9.61 -9.43
C GLY A 162 -35.37 -10.06 -10.73
N GLY A 163 -35.08 -11.35 -10.84
CA GLY A 163 -34.50 -11.96 -12.05
C GLY A 163 -35.51 -12.22 -13.17
N GLY A 164 -35.00 -12.47 -14.39
CA GLY A 164 -35.79 -12.97 -15.51
C GLY A 164 -35.06 -12.95 -16.86
N VAL A 165 -34.88 -14.14 -17.43
CA VAL A 165 -34.29 -14.46 -18.75
C VAL A 165 -35.24 -14.14 -19.90
N VAL A 166 -34.79 -13.57 -21.04
CA VAL A 166 -35.34 -13.85 -22.39
C VAL A 166 -34.26 -13.71 -23.49
N SER A 167 -34.35 -14.60 -24.48
CA SER A 167 -33.43 -14.90 -25.57
C SER A 167 -33.67 -14.15 -26.91
N SER A 168 -32.59 -14.05 -27.70
CA SER A 168 -32.41 -14.27 -29.16
C SER A 168 -33.28 -13.62 -30.27
N ASP A 169 -32.56 -13.28 -31.36
CA ASP A 169 -32.92 -13.26 -32.82
C ASP A 169 -33.58 -11.99 -33.41
N THR A 170 -33.27 -11.43 -34.61
CA THR A 170 -32.26 -11.59 -35.70
C THR A 170 -32.38 -10.38 -36.71
N LEU A 171 -31.38 -10.21 -37.62
CA LEU A 171 -31.43 -9.70 -39.04
C LEU A 171 -31.15 -8.20 -39.43
N LEU A 172 -29.86 -7.89 -39.75
CA LEU A 172 -29.20 -7.56 -41.06
C LEU A 172 -29.82 -6.55 -42.11
N PRO A 173 -29.06 -6.01 -43.13
CA PRO A 173 -28.37 -4.69 -43.20
C PRO A 173 -28.78 -3.90 -44.51
N PRO A 174 -28.02 -2.97 -45.19
CA PRO A 174 -26.66 -3.16 -45.78
C PRO A 174 -25.69 -1.93 -45.88
N ASP A 175 -24.42 -2.28 -46.13
CA ASP A 175 -23.34 -1.69 -46.96
C ASP A 175 -22.92 -0.20 -46.92
N SER A 176 -21.62 0.02 -46.70
CA SER A 176 -20.72 0.60 -47.73
C SER A 176 -19.23 0.40 -47.39
N ASP A 177 -18.50 -0.14 -48.37
CA ASP A 177 -17.04 -0.30 -48.44
C ASP A 177 -16.30 1.04 -48.47
N VAL A 178 -15.17 1.13 -47.73
CA VAL A 178 -13.97 1.86 -48.21
C VAL A 178 -12.70 1.16 -47.73
N THR A 179 -11.91 0.69 -48.68
CA THR A 179 -10.58 0.11 -48.59
C THR A 179 -9.51 1.16 -48.29
N LEU A 180 -8.58 0.89 -47.36
CA LEU A 180 -7.35 1.66 -47.18
C LEU A 180 -6.13 0.78 -47.46
N HIS A 181 -5.43 1.11 -48.55
CA HIS A 181 -4.11 0.59 -48.90
C HIS A 181 -3.02 1.25 -48.05
N ALA A 182 -2.11 0.42 -47.54
CA ALA A 182 -0.87 0.82 -46.89
C ALA A 182 0.22 1.20 -47.91
N ALA A 183 1.03 2.21 -47.58
CA ALA A 183 2.47 2.27 -47.90
C ALA A 183 3.19 3.34 -47.03
N PRO A 184 4.50 3.16 -46.74
CA PRO A 184 5.21 3.81 -45.63
C PRO A 184 6.00 5.05 -46.07
N SER A 185 6.38 5.91 -45.12
CA SER A 185 7.45 6.90 -45.31
C SER A 185 8.21 7.15 -44.01
N GLU A 186 9.46 6.71 -44.00
CA GLU A 186 10.52 7.18 -43.11
C GLU A 186 10.71 8.70 -43.25
N ARG A 187 11.00 9.38 -42.13
CA ARG A 187 11.86 10.57 -42.11
C ARG A 187 12.70 10.57 -40.83
N SER A 188 14.01 10.49 -41.03
CA SER A 188 15.06 10.62 -40.03
C SER A 188 15.09 12.05 -39.48
N GLY A 189 14.93 12.19 -38.17
CA GLY A 189 15.29 13.39 -37.40
C GLY A 189 16.72 13.26 -36.84
N PRO A 190 17.37 14.37 -36.44
CA PRO A 190 18.74 14.34 -35.95
C PRO A 190 18.84 13.54 -34.64
N ASP A 191 19.87 12.69 -34.54
CA ASP A 191 20.22 11.92 -33.34
C ASP A 191 20.28 12.84 -32.11
N LEU A 192 19.23 12.77 -31.28
CA LEU A 192 19.30 13.18 -29.89
C LEU A 192 20.22 12.16 -29.22
N VAL A 193 21.44 12.58 -28.90
CA VAL A 193 22.32 11.83 -28.02
C VAL A 193 21.52 11.56 -26.76
N ALA A 194 21.14 10.30 -26.54
CA ALA A 194 20.51 9.87 -25.31
C ALA A 194 21.49 10.19 -24.18
N VAL A 195 21.14 11.18 -23.36
CA VAL A 195 21.73 11.31 -22.04
C VAL A 195 21.39 9.98 -21.34
N PRO A 196 22.38 9.23 -20.83
CA PRO A 196 22.08 8.03 -20.07
C PRO A 196 21.08 8.41 -18.97
N PRO A 197 20.02 7.62 -18.74
CA PRO A 197 19.13 7.90 -17.63
C PRO A 197 19.99 8.02 -16.37
N GLU A 198 19.81 9.12 -15.63
CA GLU A 198 20.46 9.33 -14.35
C GLU A 198 20.14 8.11 -13.47
N GLU A 199 21.15 7.33 -13.08
CA GLU A 199 20.94 6.14 -12.26
C GLU A 199 20.28 6.60 -10.95
N LYS A 200 19.00 6.23 -10.77
CA LYS A 200 18.24 6.64 -9.58
C LYS A 200 18.95 6.11 -8.33
N ARG A 201 19.42 7.03 -7.49
CA ARG A 201 20.03 6.71 -6.18
C ARG A 201 19.04 5.92 -5.32
N ARG A 202 19.56 4.99 -4.54
CA ARG A 202 18.77 4.13 -3.63
C ARG A 202 18.40 4.92 -2.38
N ILE A 203 17.17 4.75 -1.91
CA ILE A 203 16.68 5.47 -0.74
C ILE A 203 16.67 4.54 0.47
N VAL A 204 17.25 4.98 1.59
CA VAL A 204 17.09 4.32 2.88
C VAL A 204 16.33 5.26 3.80
N VAL A 205 15.16 4.82 4.25
CA VAL A 205 14.40 5.55 5.27
C VAL A 205 14.53 4.82 6.59
N ILE A 206 15.05 5.52 7.59
CA ILE A 206 15.30 5.01 8.93
C ILE A 206 14.28 5.63 9.88
N ASP A 207 13.48 4.79 10.51
CA ASP A 207 12.58 5.20 11.55
C ASP A 207 13.17 4.92 12.93
N ALA A 208 13.34 5.96 13.73
CA ALA A 208 13.67 5.82 15.14
C ALA A 208 12.38 5.61 15.94
N GLY A 209 12.14 4.39 16.42
CA GLY A 209 10.95 4.01 17.19
C GLY A 209 10.63 4.98 18.33
N HIS A 210 9.34 5.17 18.62
CA HIS A 210 8.82 6.05 19.68
C HIS A 210 9.23 7.53 19.51
N GLY A 211 9.28 8.31 20.61
CA GLY A 211 9.73 9.71 20.61
C GLY A 211 8.76 10.67 21.31
N GLY A 212 9.26 11.80 21.79
CA GLY A 212 8.48 12.80 22.50
C GLY A 212 7.84 12.24 23.77
N GLY A 213 6.51 12.30 23.84
CA GLY A 213 5.73 11.81 24.99
C GLY A 213 5.67 10.29 25.12
N ASP A 214 6.05 9.55 24.06
CA ASP A 214 6.13 8.10 24.07
C ASP A 214 7.58 7.64 24.33
N PRO A 215 7.90 7.13 25.54
CA PRO A 215 9.24 6.67 25.87
C PRO A 215 9.60 5.30 25.27
N GLY A 216 8.61 4.55 24.76
CA GLY A 216 8.72 3.12 24.52
C GLY A 216 9.01 2.33 25.80
N ALA A 217 9.71 1.21 25.66
CA ALA A 217 10.15 0.38 26.77
C ALA A 217 11.04 1.15 27.76
N LEU A 218 10.96 0.74 29.02
CA LEU A 218 11.79 1.26 30.10
C LEU A 218 12.80 0.21 30.55
N GLY A 219 14.07 0.58 30.47
CA GLY A 219 15.22 -0.20 30.87
C GLY A 219 15.77 0.15 32.26
N PRO A 220 16.87 -0.49 32.66
CA PRO A 220 17.53 -0.21 33.92
C PRO A 220 18.03 1.24 33.99
N ARG A 221 18.01 1.82 35.19
CA ARG A 221 18.48 3.19 35.48
C ARG A 221 17.77 4.29 34.68
N GLY A 222 16.55 4.02 34.19
CA GLY A 222 15.75 4.99 33.45
C GLY A 222 16.15 5.14 31.98
N LEU A 223 16.91 4.18 31.43
CA LEU A 223 17.12 4.07 29.99
C LEU A 223 15.77 3.91 29.29
N ARG A 224 15.54 4.67 28.22
CA ARG A 224 14.29 4.64 27.45
C ARG A 224 14.58 4.16 26.05
N GLU A 225 13.69 3.36 25.51
CA GLU A 225 13.79 2.85 24.15
C GLU A 225 13.98 3.96 23.13
N LYS A 226 13.17 5.03 23.21
CA LYS A 226 13.27 6.17 22.29
C LYS A 226 14.66 6.81 22.20
N ASP A 227 15.45 6.72 23.28
CA ASP A 227 16.80 7.27 23.37
C ASP A 227 17.80 6.33 22.66
N VAL A 228 17.63 5.01 22.84
CA VAL A 228 18.43 3.97 22.16
C VAL A 228 18.16 3.97 20.66
N THR A 229 16.89 3.99 20.25
CA THR A 229 16.50 3.93 18.84
C THR A 229 16.97 5.17 18.08
N LEU A 230 16.90 6.36 18.68
CA LEU A 230 17.42 7.59 18.09
C LEU A 230 18.93 7.55 17.92
N ALA A 231 19.66 7.05 18.92
CA ALA A 231 21.11 6.94 18.85
C ALA A 231 21.56 5.97 17.74
N VAL A 232 20.96 4.77 17.68
CA VAL A 232 21.25 3.80 16.62
C VAL A 232 20.90 4.35 15.24
N ALA A 233 19.72 4.96 15.08
CA ALA A 233 19.29 5.54 13.82
C ALA A 233 20.22 6.66 13.33
N GLY A 234 20.70 7.54 14.22
CA GLY A 234 21.66 8.59 13.88
C GLY A 234 23.01 8.03 13.41
N ILE A 235 23.52 6.97 14.06
CA ILE A 235 24.76 6.32 13.62
C ILE A 235 24.55 5.64 12.26
N MET A 236 23.40 5.01 12.03
CA MET A 236 23.05 4.44 10.73
C MET A 236 22.99 5.52 9.63
N GLU A 237 22.40 6.69 9.92
CA GLU A 237 22.39 7.84 9.02
C GLU A 237 23.80 8.22 8.59
N ASP A 238 24.70 8.41 9.57
CA ASP A 238 26.08 8.81 9.34
C ASP A 238 26.89 7.79 8.54
N LEU A 239 26.60 6.50 8.71
CA LEU A 239 27.28 5.42 8.00
C LEU A 239 26.80 5.33 6.55
N LEU A 240 25.49 5.25 6.36
CA LEU A 240 24.89 5.05 5.03
C LEU A 240 24.99 6.30 4.15
N SER A 241 24.99 7.50 4.73
CA SER A 241 25.17 8.75 3.98
C SER A 241 26.56 8.92 3.37
N ARG A 242 27.52 8.02 3.69
CA ARG A 242 28.85 7.99 3.08
C ARG A 242 28.90 7.17 1.79
N GLU A 243 27.86 6.41 1.51
CA GLU A 243 27.74 5.61 0.29
C GLU A 243 27.21 6.50 -0.84
N GLU A 244 27.97 6.65 -1.92
CA GLU A 244 27.66 7.60 -3.01
C GLU A 244 26.30 7.30 -3.67
N GLU A 245 25.91 6.03 -3.71
CA GLU A 245 24.69 5.54 -4.35
C GLU A 245 23.43 5.60 -3.46
N VAL A 246 23.55 6.07 -2.21
CA VAL A 246 22.47 6.01 -1.21
C VAL A 246 22.11 7.40 -0.70
N ASP A 247 20.81 7.69 -0.67
CA ASP A 247 20.23 8.82 0.05
C ASP A 247 19.49 8.34 1.30
N VAL A 248 19.71 9.01 2.43
CA VAL A 248 19.19 8.58 3.73
C VAL A 248 18.25 9.62 4.32
N TYR A 249 17.10 9.17 4.83
CA TYR A 249 16.12 10.00 5.51
C TYR A 249 15.76 9.41 6.87
N LEU A 250 15.64 10.26 7.88
CA LEU A 250 15.18 9.87 9.21
C LEU A 250 13.76 10.40 9.46
N THR A 251 12.88 9.56 10.00
CA THR A 251 11.54 10.01 10.43
C THR A 251 11.61 11.06 11.54
N ARG A 252 12.64 10.98 12.39
CA ARG A 252 12.99 12.00 13.39
C ARG A 252 14.49 12.03 13.65
N ARG A 253 15.04 13.24 13.83
CA ARG A 253 16.42 13.47 14.29
C ARG A 253 16.50 14.00 15.73
N GLU A 254 15.34 14.23 16.35
CA GLU A 254 15.20 14.79 17.68
C GLU A 254 14.18 13.98 18.50
N ASP A 255 14.04 14.31 19.79
CA ASP A 255 13.05 13.72 20.70
C ASP A 255 11.65 14.31 20.46
N ILE A 256 11.10 14.03 19.27
CA ILE A 256 9.76 14.42 18.87
C ILE A 256 8.89 13.17 18.66
N PHE A 257 7.59 13.32 18.89
CA PHE A 257 6.63 12.27 18.61
C PHE A 257 6.23 12.32 17.13
N VAL A 258 6.38 11.20 16.42
CA VAL A 258 5.89 11.00 15.04
C VAL A 258 4.81 9.91 15.06
N PRO A 259 3.56 10.19 14.63
CA PRO A 259 2.48 9.20 14.56
C PRO A 259 2.88 7.97 13.73
N LEU A 260 2.46 6.77 14.16
CA LEU A 260 2.89 5.52 13.51
C LEU A 260 2.51 5.46 12.02
N TRP A 261 1.28 5.85 11.67
CA TRP A 261 0.80 5.86 10.28
C TRP A 261 1.57 6.83 9.38
N GLU A 262 2.09 7.92 9.96
CA GLU A 262 2.84 8.93 9.20
C GLU A 262 4.24 8.44 8.84
N ARG A 263 4.84 7.53 9.62
CA ARG A 263 6.22 7.05 9.40
C ARG A 263 6.38 6.34 8.07
N GLY A 264 5.50 5.40 7.75
CA GLY A 264 5.49 4.70 6.47
C GLY A 264 5.11 5.61 5.29
N GLU A 265 4.16 6.52 5.50
CA GLU A 265 3.78 7.52 4.48
C GLU A 265 4.93 8.47 4.13
N LEU A 266 5.66 8.97 5.14
CA LEU A 266 6.87 9.76 4.94
C LEU A 266 7.89 8.97 4.14
N ALA A 267 8.06 7.69 4.48
CA ALA A 267 9.02 6.82 3.81
C ALA A 267 8.70 6.64 2.32
N THR A 268 7.43 6.36 2.00
CA THR A 268 6.95 6.29 0.60
C THR A 268 7.12 7.60 -0.13
N ARG A 269 6.80 8.73 0.51
CA ARG A 269 6.91 10.06 -0.08
C ARG A 269 8.35 10.44 -0.39
N TRP A 270 9.28 10.19 0.53
CA TRP A 270 10.71 10.48 0.34
C TRP A 270 11.37 9.54 -0.65
N LYS A 271 10.93 8.27 -0.69
CA LYS A 271 11.37 7.32 -1.71
C LYS A 271 11.01 7.80 -3.12
N GLY A 272 9.80 8.31 -3.31
CA GLY A 272 9.28 8.66 -4.63
C GLY A 272 9.39 7.48 -5.59
N GLU A 273 9.98 7.72 -6.77
CA GLU A 273 10.17 6.70 -7.81
C GLU A 273 11.50 5.95 -7.73
N SER A 274 12.31 6.18 -6.70
CA SER A 274 13.56 5.47 -6.50
C SER A 274 13.35 4.10 -5.85
N PRO A 275 14.24 3.12 -6.06
CA PRO A 275 14.28 1.92 -5.23
C PRO A 275 14.66 2.32 -3.80
N GLY A 276 14.04 1.70 -2.80
CA GLY A 276 14.39 2.00 -1.42
C GLY A 276 14.01 0.92 -0.42
N VAL A 277 14.37 1.15 0.84
CA VAL A 277 14.02 0.31 1.99
C VAL A 277 13.59 1.15 3.18
N PHE A 278 12.69 0.61 3.99
CA PHE A 278 12.27 1.18 5.27
C PHE A 278 12.77 0.33 6.43
N ILE A 279 13.52 0.92 7.36
CA ILE A 279 14.01 0.25 8.56
C ILE A 279 13.49 0.98 9.79
N SER A 280 12.62 0.36 10.57
CA SER A 280 12.21 0.88 11.88
C SER A 280 13.04 0.20 12.98
N VAL A 281 13.71 1.00 13.81
CA VAL A 281 14.60 0.53 14.88
C VAL A 281 13.88 0.61 16.21
N HIS A 282 13.81 -0.51 16.93
CA HIS A 282 13.14 -0.69 18.21
C HIS A 282 14.00 -1.49 19.20
N ALA A 283 13.63 -1.47 20.47
CA ALA A 283 14.26 -2.24 21.54
C ALA A 283 13.20 -2.85 22.47
N ASN A 284 12.86 -4.10 22.16
CA ASN A 284 11.84 -4.95 22.77
C ASN A 284 11.80 -4.95 24.31
N SER A 285 10.69 -5.43 24.86
CA SER A 285 10.45 -5.54 26.29
C SER A 285 9.61 -6.76 26.67
N ALA A 286 10.11 -7.51 27.64
CA ALA A 286 9.42 -8.61 28.30
C ALA A 286 9.53 -8.44 29.83
N PRO A 287 8.86 -7.43 30.42
CA PRO A 287 9.07 -7.04 31.82
C PRO A 287 8.72 -8.15 32.82
N ASP A 288 7.76 -9.01 32.48
CA ASP A 288 7.36 -10.18 33.28
C ASP A 288 8.33 -11.36 33.14
N ARG A 289 9.27 -11.31 32.18
CA ARG A 289 10.24 -12.36 31.86
C ARG A 289 11.61 -11.76 31.56
N ARG A 290 12.21 -11.14 32.58
CA ARG A 290 13.50 -10.41 32.49
C ARG A 290 14.71 -11.24 32.07
N SER A 291 14.57 -12.54 31.92
CA SER A 291 15.60 -13.42 31.34
C SER A 291 15.54 -13.50 29.81
N VAL A 292 14.46 -13.03 29.17
CA VAL A 292 14.33 -12.99 27.71
C VAL A 292 15.29 -11.95 27.17
N ARG A 293 16.07 -12.36 26.16
CA ARG A 293 17.09 -11.55 25.49
C ARG A 293 17.26 -12.01 24.04
N GLY A 294 18.08 -11.29 23.29
CA GLY A 294 18.34 -11.54 21.87
C GLY A 294 17.65 -10.52 20.96
N PHE A 295 17.91 -10.65 19.67
CA PHE A 295 17.40 -9.75 18.64
C PHE A 295 16.45 -10.51 17.71
N GLU A 296 15.52 -9.78 17.09
CA GLU A 296 14.52 -10.31 16.15
C GLU A 296 14.17 -9.23 15.11
N THR A 297 13.78 -9.65 13.91
CA THR A 297 13.42 -8.72 12.84
C THR A 297 12.07 -9.09 12.28
N TYR A 298 11.15 -8.14 12.25
CA TYR A 298 9.78 -8.29 11.79
C TYR A 298 9.61 -7.74 10.38
N PHE A 299 8.73 -8.37 9.61
CA PHE A 299 8.14 -7.79 8.40
C PHE A 299 6.61 -7.88 8.47
N LEU A 300 5.93 -7.08 7.64
CA LEU A 300 4.47 -6.99 7.63
C LEU A 300 3.84 -8.32 7.14
N SER A 301 3.20 -9.03 8.07
CA SER A 301 2.48 -10.28 7.82
C SER A 301 1.65 -10.69 9.04
N GLU A 302 0.80 -11.70 8.89
CA GLU A 302 -0.02 -12.18 10.01
C GLU A 302 0.85 -12.80 11.11
N ALA A 303 0.69 -12.32 12.34
CA ALA A 303 1.36 -12.89 13.50
C ALA A 303 0.97 -14.37 13.71
N ARG A 304 1.98 -15.25 13.73
CA ARG A 304 1.80 -16.70 13.83
C ARG A 304 1.86 -17.18 15.28
N THR A 305 2.58 -16.46 16.12
CA THR A 305 2.88 -16.84 17.51
C THR A 305 2.31 -15.83 18.50
N GLU A 306 2.12 -16.28 19.74
CA GLU A 306 1.73 -15.41 20.86
C GLU A 306 2.80 -14.35 21.20
N HIS A 307 4.06 -14.65 20.90
CA HIS A 307 5.15 -13.69 21.06
C HIS A 307 5.02 -12.55 20.04
N GLU A 308 4.79 -12.88 18.77
CA GLU A 308 4.56 -11.90 17.71
C GLU A 308 3.34 -11.01 17.98
N ARG A 309 2.19 -11.59 18.37
CA ARG A 309 0.98 -10.82 18.72
C ARG A 309 1.21 -9.86 19.89
N ARG A 310 2.04 -10.26 20.86
CA ARG A 310 2.38 -9.41 22.00
C ARG A 310 3.22 -8.22 21.59
N VAL A 311 4.24 -8.44 20.75
CA VAL A 311 5.08 -7.36 20.24
C VAL A 311 4.23 -6.42 19.40
N GLU A 312 3.40 -6.95 18.49
CA GLU A 312 2.44 -6.15 17.71
C GLU A 312 1.54 -5.28 18.60
N ALA A 313 0.98 -5.83 19.68
CA ALA A 313 0.13 -5.10 20.60
C ALA A 313 0.88 -3.99 21.37
N ILE A 314 2.15 -4.20 21.70
CA ILE A 314 3.00 -3.21 22.38
C ILE A 314 3.36 -2.09 21.40
N GLU A 315 3.85 -2.43 20.21
CA GLU A 315 4.30 -1.45 19.23
C GLU A 315 3.15 -0.62 18.64
N ASN A 316 1.95 -1.20 18.53
CA ASN A 316 0.76 -0.48 18.09
C ASN A 316 0.03 0.26 19.24
N ALA A 317 0.46 0.10 20.50
CA ALA A 317 -0.17 0.74 21.65
C ALA A 317 -0.29 2.28 21.57
N PRO A 318 0.67 3.03 20.97
CA PRO A 318 0.55 4.47 20.80
C PRO A 318 -0.71 4.91 20.04
N LEU A 319 -1.26 4.06 19.17
CA LEU A 319 -2.50 4.35 18.43
C LEU A 319 -3.70 4.47 19.38
N ARG A 320 -3.79 3.61 20.39
CA ARG A 320 -4.90 3.61 21.35
C ARG A 320 -4.95 4.91 22.14
N VAL A 321 -3.78 5.46 22.46
CA VAL A 321 -3.64 6.74 23.16
C VAL A 321 -4.09 7.92 22.27
N GLN A 322 -4.03 7.75 20.94
CA GLN A 322 -4.52 8.71 19.94
C GLN A 322 -5.99 8.49 19.55
N GLY A 323 -6.68 7.51 20.15
CA GLY A 323 -8.05 7.14 19.79
C GLY A 323 -8.18 6.35 18.49
N GLN A 324 -7.10 5.71 18.03
CA GLN A 324 -7.05 4.81 16.87
C GLN A 324 -6.80 3.37 17.33
N SER A 325 -7.35 2.35 16.65
CA SER A 325 -7.14 0.93 17.00
C SER A 325 -6.83 0.06 15.79
N ILE A 326 -5.84 -0.81 15.92
CA ILE A 326 -5.57 -1.95 15.01
C ILE A 326 -5.93 -3.23 15.76
N ASP A 327 -7.18 -3.33 16.21
CA ASP A 327 -7.68 -4.60 16.74
C ASP A 327 -8.53 -5.24 15.63
N PRO A 328 -8.13 -6.41 15.08
CA PRO A 328 -8.84 -7.09 13.99
C PRO A 328 -10.31 -7.39 14.29
N ASP A 329 -10.68 -7.54 15.57
CA ASP A 329 -12.06 -7.77 15.99
C ASP A 329 -12.86 -6.46 16.07
N SER A 330 -12.17 -5.33 16.21
CA SER A 330 -12.75 -3.99 16.26
C SER A 330 -12.81 -3.29 14.89
N ASP A 331 -11.91 -3.65 13.97
CA ASP A 331 -11.80 -3.10 12.62
C ASP A 331 -11.43 -4.20 11.59
N PRO A 332 -12.42 -5.01 11.16
CA PRO A 332 -12.21 -6.10 10.21
C PRO A 332 -11.78 -5.64 8.82
N GLU A 333 -12.08 -4.38 8.46
CA GLU A 333 -11.72 -3.75 7.19
C GLU A 333 -10.23 -3.42 7.17
N LEU A 334 -9.70 -2.83 8.25
CA LEU A 334 -8.27 -2.61 8.42
C LEU A 334 -7.48 -3.92 8.45
N ALA A 335 -8.00 -4.96 9.13
CA ALA A 335 -7.37 -6.29 9.11
C ALA A 335 -7.34 -6.92 7.71
N PHE A 336 -8.36 -6.69 6.88
CA PHE A 336 -8.36 -7.13 5.48
C PHE A 336 -7.34 -6.37 4.63
N ILE A 337 -7.25 -5.04 4.78
CA ILE A 337 -6.25 -4.20 4.08
C ILE A 337 -4.83 -4.62 4.46
N LEU A 338 -4.57 -4.84 5.74
CA LEU A 338 -3.26 -5.29 6.22
C LEU A 338 -2.91 -6.69 5.72
N ARG A 339 -3.91 -7.58 5.57
CA ARG A 339 -3.75 -8.88 4.91
C ARG A 339 -3.39 -8.73 3.43
N ASP A 340 -4.07 -7.84 2.71
CA ASP A 340 -3.81 -7.63 1.28
C ASP A 340 -2.43 -6.98 1.03
N LEU A 341 -2.06 -5.97 1.84
CA LEU A 341 -0.72 -5.38 1.86
C LEU A 341 0.36 -6.42 2.19
N SER A 342 0.07 -7.32 3.13
CA SER A 342 0.99 -8.42 3.45
C SER A 342 1.18 -9.39 2.28
N ASN A 343 0.24 -9.48 1.33
CA ASN A 343 0.37 -10.37 0.17
C ASN A 343 1.06 -9.71 -1.05
N SER A 344 1.68 -8.54 -0.88
CA SER A 344 2.38 -7.82 -1.95
C SER A 344 3.77 -8.37 -2.27
N ASP A 345 4.29 -8.05 -3.47
CA ASP A 345 5.65 -8.43 -3.91
C ASP A 345 6.76 -7.92 -2.97
N HIS A 346 6.50 -6.85 -2.19
CA HIS A 346 7.43 -6.35 -1.18
C HIS A 346 7.60 -7.30 0.01
N GLN A 347 6.65 -8.21 0.27
CA GLN A 347 6.75 -9.12 1.41
C GLN A 347 7.95 -10.06 1.28
N ARG A 348 8.17 -10.63 0.09
CA ARG A 348 9.31 -11.51 -0.15
C ARG A 348 10.63 -10.78 0.08
N TRP A 349 10.76 -9.56 -0.45
CA TRP A 349 11.95 -8.72 -0.27
C TRP A 349 12.13 -8.28 1.18
N SER A 350 11.05 -7.97 1.89
CA SER A 350 11.08 -7.62 3.32
C SER A 350 11.54 -8.81 4.18
N SER A 351 11.07 -10.02 3.86
CA SER A 351 11.54 -11.25 4.49
C SER A 351 13.03 -11.49 4.22
N GLU A 352 13.50 -11.27 3.01
CA GLU A 352 14.93 -11.41 2.67
C GLU A 352 15.79 -10.36 3.38
N LEU A 353 15.36 -9.10 3.41
CA LEU A 353 16.00 -8.04 4.18
C LEU A 353 16.07 -8.40 5.67
N ALA A 354 14.98 -8.92 6.24
CA ALA A 354 14.93 -9.35 7.63
C ALA A 354 15.95 -10.47 7.92
N GLU A 355 16.09 -11.46 7.02
CA GLU A 355 17.08 -12.53 7.16
C GLU A 355 18.51 -12.00 7.11
N ILE A 356 18.81 -11.06 6.21
CA ILE A 356 20.15 -10.46 6.12
C ILE A 356 20.46 -9.65 7.40
N VAL A 357 19.50 -8.90 7.92
CA VAL A 357 19.66 -8.18 9.21
C VAL A 357 19.96 -9.16 10.34
N GLN A 358 19.22 -10.26 10.45
CA GLN A 358 19.48 -11.28 11.48
C GLN A 358 20.90 -11.85 11.37
N GLN A 359 21.33 -12.19 10.15
CA GLN A 359 22.67 -12.71 9.88
C GLN A 359 23.76 -11.73 10.32
N GLU A 360 23.67 -10.44 9.95
CA GLU A 360 24.66 -9.43 10.33
C GLU A 360 24.68 -9.17 11.85
N MET A 361 23.51 -9.12 12.49
CA MET A 361 23.40 -8.95 13.94
C MET A 361 24.01 -10.13 14.70
N SER A 362 23.83 -11.36 14.21
CA SER A 362 24.35 -12.59 14.85
C SER A 362 25.87 -12.65 14.98
N LEU A 363 26.60 -11.84 14.18
CA LEU A 363 28.06 -11.83 14.16
C LEU A 363 28.68 -11.19 15.42
N PHE A 364 27.95 -10.33 16.11
CA PHE A 364 28.47 -9.61 17.28
C PHE A 364 27.54 -9.68 18.49
N HIS A 365 26.23 -9.79 18.28
CA HIS A 365 25.25 -9.66 19.34
C HIS A 365 25.37 -10.84 20.34
N PRO A 366 25.47 -10.59 21.66
CA PRO A 366 25.72 -11.64 22.66
C PRO A 366 24.47 -12.45 23.04
N GLY A 367 23.28 -11.88 22.81
CA GLY A 367 21.99 -12.57 22.92
C GLY A 367 21.71 -13.49 21.71
N PRO A 368 20.80 -14.46 21.84
CA PRO A 368 20.47 -15.37 20.75
C PRO A 368 19.81 -14.63 19.57
N ASP A 369 20.11 -15.10 18.36
CA ASP A 369 19.29 -14.85 17.17
C ASP A 369 17.91 -15.49 17.39
N ARG A 370 16.86 -14.67 17.43
CA ARG A 370 15.49 -15.14 17.63
C ARG A 370 14.76 -15.32 16.31
N GLY A 371 15.40 -15.00 15.19
CA GLY A 371 14.95 -15.21 13.83
C GLY A 371 14.00 -14.13 13.34
N VAL A 372 13.61 -14.31 12.09
CA VAL A 372 12.61 -13.46 11.41
C VAL A 372 11.21 -13.73 11.98
N LYS A 373 10.44 -12.65 12.12
CA LYS A 373 9.10 -12.61 12.71
C LYS A 373 8.10 -11.94 11.77
N GLN A 374 6.83 -12.17 12.07
CA GLN A 374 5.68 -11.59 11.36
C GLN A 374 4.81 -10.80 12.33
N GLY A 375 4.31 -9.65 11.90
CA GLY A 375 3.32 -8.89 12.67
C GLY A 375 2.64 -7.81 11.84
N MET A 376 1.40 -7.47 12.22
CA MET A 376 0.65 -6.35 11.64
C MET A 376 1.03 -5.04 12.31
N LEU A 377 2.31 -4.70 12.16
CA LEU A 377 2.93 -3.52 12.78
C LEU A 377 2.56 -2.26 11.99
N ALA A 378 1.85 -1.33 12.65
CA ALA A 378 1.36 -0.09 12.06
C ALA A 378 2.45 0.71 11.34
N VAL A 379 3.65 0.73 11.92
CA VAL A 379 4.80 1.47 11.38
C VAL A 379 5.28 0.95 10.02
N LEU A 380 5.08 -0.34 9.74
CA LEU A 380 5.43 -0.96 8.46
C LEU A 380 4.33 -0.80 7.40
N THR A 381 3.16 -0.31 7.81
CA THR A 381 2.07 0.00 6.89
C THR A 381 2.40 1.26 6.10
N ASN A 382 1.80 1.41 4.92
CA ASN A 382 2.00 2.55 4.02
C ASN A 382 3.46 2.78 3.55
N ALA A 383 4.41 1.89 3.90
CA ALA A 383 5.74 1.83 3.32
C ALA A 383 5.70 1.02 2.03
N LEU A 384 5.57 1.69 0.88
CA LEU A 384 5.50 1.07 -0.45
C LEU A 384 6.89 0.71 -0.97
N MET A 385 7.63 -0.06 -0.16
CA MET A 385 8.95 -0.62 -0.42
C MET A 385 9.24 -1.76 0.57
N PRO A 386 10.29 -2.57 0.38
CA PRO A 386 10.72 -3.53 1.38
C PRO A 386 10.91 -2.86 2.75
N SER A 387 10.29 -3.41 3.79
CA SER A 387 10.18 -2.78 5.10
C SER A 387 10.35 -3.77 6.25
N VAL A 388 11.13 -3.39 7.26
CA VAL A 388 11.35 -4.22 8.46
C VAL A 388 11.34 -3.39 9.74
N LEU A 389 10.91 -4.01 10.83
CA LEU A 389 11.13 -3.52 12.20
C LEU A 389 12.21 -4.39 12.86
N VAL A 390 13.27 -3.76 13.34
CA VAL A 390 14.43 -4.43 13.95
C VAL A 390 14.37 -4.23 15.45
N GLU A 391 14.13 -5.32 16.17
CA GLU A 391 14.26 -5.37 17.63
C GLU A 391 15.72 -5.66 17.98
N VAL A 392 16.47 -4.62 18.36
CA VAL A 392 17.92 -4.70 18.55
C VAL A 392 18.34 -5.44 19.83
N GLY A 393 17.37 -5.76 20.70
CA GLY A 393 17.57 -6.43 21.98
C GLY A 393 16.37 -6.20 22.91
N PHE A 394 16.36 -6.85 24.08
CA PHE A 394 15.34 -6.67 25.11
C PHE A 394 15.80 -5.68 26.18
N LEU A 395 15.27 -4.46 26.14
CA LEU A 395 15.57 -3.39 27.10
C LEU A 395 15.21 -3.75 28.55
N SER A 396 14.20 -4.61 28.71
CA SER A 396 13.77 -5.15 30.01
C SER A 396 14.71 -6.19 30.62
N ASN A 397 15.65 -6.74 29.84
CA ASN A 397 16.54 -7.80 30.28
C ASN A 397 17.59 -7.26 31.26
N GLU A 398 17.94 -8.06 32.27
CA GLU A 398 18.88 -7.64 33.32
C GLU A 398 20.32 -7.46 32.81
N ASP A 399 20.75 -8.32 31.88
CA ASP A 399 22.11 -8.31 31.34
C ASP A 399 22.21 -7.48 30.04
N GLU A 400 21.20 -7.59 29.17
CA GLU A 400 21.18 -6.96 27.84
C GLU A 400 20.67 -5.52 27.88
N GLY A 401 19.74 -5.16 28.78
CA GLY A 401 19.27 -3.79 28.93
C GLY A 401 20.39 -2.75 29.15
N PRO A 402 21.37 -3.00 30.04
CA PRO A 402 22.54 -2.14 30.18
C PRO A 402 23.46 -2.09 28.96
N LEU A 403 23.50 -3.13 28.12
CA LEU A 403 24.29 -3.16 26.88
C LEU A 403 23.69 -2.23 25.83
N LEU A 404 22.36 -2.25 25.68
CA LEU A 404 21.63 -1.41 24.71
C LEU A 404 21.85 0.10 24.91
N GLY A 405 22.23 0.51 26.13
CA GLY A 405 22.58 1.89 26.47
C GLY A 405 24.07 2.24 26.31
N GLN A 406 24.91 1.33 25.80
CA GLN A 406 26.34 1.58 25.60
C GLN A 406 26.63 2.00 24.17
N ASP A 407 27.38 3.09 24.02
CA ASP A 407 27.75 3.66 22.71
C ASP A 407 28.41 2.62 21.78
N GLN A 408 29.27 1.76 22.32
CA GLN A 408 29.91 0.70 21.54
C GLN A 408 28.90 -0.29 20.97
N PHE A 409 27.93 -0.71 21.78
CA PHE A 409 26.91 -1.67 21.33
C PHE A 409 25.99 -1.03 20.29
N GLN A 410 25.64 0.24 20.47
CA GLN A 410 24.83 1.01 19.51
C GLN A 410 25.57 1.21 18.18
N ASP A 411 26.88 1.50 18.20
CA ASP A 411 27.72 1.57 17.00
C ASP A 411 27.83 0.21 16.28
N GLU A 412 28.08 -0.88 17.02
CA GLU A 412 28.13 -2.22 16.43
C GLU A 412 26.79 -2.64 15.80
N THR A 413 25.67 -2.32 16.47
CA THR A 413 24.31 -2.52 15.97
C THR A 413 24.07 -1.73 14.68
N ALA A 414 24.34 -0.42 14.70
CA ALA A 414 24.15 0.44 13.54
C ALA A 414 24.99 -0.02 12.35
N ARG A 415 26.25 -0.43 12.58
CA ARG A 415 27.11 -1.00 11.53
C ARG A 415 26.56 -2.31 10.97
N ALA A 416 26.04 -3.19 11.81
CA ALA A 416 25.46 -4.45 11.36
C ALA A 416 24.24 -4.22 10.48
N VAL A 417 23.31 -3.36 10.91
CA VAL A 417 22.10 -3.04 10.13
C VAL A 417 22.46 -2.28 8.84
N ALA A 418 23.41 -1.34 8.88
CA ALA A 418 23.88 -0.64 7.69
C ALA A 418 24.51 -1.60 6.66
N ARG A 419 25.36 -2.55 7.09
CA ARG A 419 25.89 -3.59 6.21
C ARG A 419 24.79 -4.47 5.63
N ALA A 420 23.79 -4.83 6.44
CA ALA A 420 22.66 -5.63 5.98
C ALA A 420 21.89 -4.92 4.85
N VAL A 421 21.68 -3.61 4.98
CA VAL A 421 21.04 -2.79 3.93
C VAL A 421 21.86 -2.81 2.64
N MET A 422 23.19 -2.65 2.72
CA MET A 422 24.04 -2.70 1.53
C MET A 422 24.05 -4.09 0.87
N HIS A 423 24.17 -5.16 1.65
CA HIS A 423 24.07 -6.53 1.16
C HIS A 423 22.70 -6.86 0.54
N PHE A 424 21.64 -6.27 1.08
CA PHE A 424 20.31 -6.38 0.50
C PHE A 424 20.25 -5.70 -0.87
N PHE A 425 20.80 -4.49 -0.97
CA PHE A 425 20.86 -3.74 -2.22
C PHE A 425 21.69 -4.42 -3.33
N ASP A 426 22.64 -5.29 -3.01
CA ASP A 426 23.33 -6.12 -4.01
C ASP A 426 22.38 -7.10 -4.74
N ARG A 427 21.25 -7.44 -4.10
CA ARG A 427 20.25 -8.41 -4.62
C ARG A 427 18.96 -7.74 -5.07
N TYR A 428 18.60 -6.64 -4.44
CA TYR A 428 17.38 -5.91 -4.73
C TYR A 428 17.50 -5.17 -6.07
N PRO A 429 16.62 -5.44 -7.05
CA PRO A 429 16.74 -4.88 -8.39
C PRO A 429 16.76 -3.34 -8.35
N PRO A 430 17.66 -2.68 -9.09
CA PRO A 430 17.50 -1.25 -9.32
C PRO A 430 16.15 -1.06 -10.03
N GLY A 431 15.26 -0.29 -9.40
CA GLY A 431 13.90 -0.11 -9.93
C GLY A 431 13.94 0.28 -11.40
N THR A 432 13.18 -0.42 -12.25
CA THR A 432 13.07 -0.05 -13.66
C THR A 432 12.37 1.30 -13.72
N GLY A 433 13.14 2.37 -13.95
CA GLY A 433 12.58 3.67 -14.28
C GLY A 433 11.72 3.53 -15.53
N GLY A 434 10.40 3.55 -15.34
CA GLY A 434 9.43 3.85 -16.38
C GLY A 434 9.34 5.35 -16.56
#